data_AF-A0A2E1ZY80-F1
#
_entry.id   AF-A0A2E1ZY80-F1
#
_cell.length_a   1.000
_cell.length_b   1.000
_cell.length_c   1.000
_cell.angle_alpha   90.00
_cell.angle_beta   90.00
_cell.angle_gamma   90.00
#
_symmetry.space_group_name_H-M   'P 1'
#
loop_
_entity.id
_entity.type
_entity.pdbx_description
1 polymer ?
#
loop_
_entity_poly.entity_id
_entity_poly.type
_entity_poly.pdbx_seq_one_letter_code
_entity_poly.pdbx_strand_id
1 'polypeptide(L)'
;MGIATILRICATLHILMMVGLYLSIMGGSWLPDGASANHTATAEILGIMILSHAIGVGVILGLASTLKDVASARVVLLGEIIFATCMLGAFIFANLQDSWYDGPPIPVLAMIVVCLLLSTYGRLKVTRM
;
A
#
# COMPACT_ATOMS: atom_id res chain seq x y z
N MET A 1 -2.82 21.78 3.67
CA MET A 1 -2.27 20.84 2.68
C MET A 1 -3.09 20.81 1.41
N GLY A 2 -2.46 20.85 0.23
CA GLY A 2 -3.13 20.73 -1.08
C GLY A 2 -3.25 19.28 -1.55
N ILE A 3 -4.13 19.01 -2.52
CA ILE A 3 -4.34 17.65 -3.06
C ILE A 3 -3.06 17.07 -3.66
N ALA A 4 -2.32 17.89 -4.42
CA ALA A 4 -1.03 17.49 -4.99
C ALA A 4 -0.05 16.99 -3.93
N THR A 5 0.00 17.64 -2.76
CA THR A 5 0.84 17.21 -1.65
C THR A 5 0.37 15.87 -1.07
N ILE A 6 -0.94 15.68 -0.91
CA ILE A 6 -1.52 14.42 -0.44
C ILE A 6 -1.13 13.28 -1.38
N LEU A 7 -1.33 13.46 -2.68
CA LEU A 7 -1.00 12.43 -3.69
C LEU A 7 0.50 12.12 -3.71
N ARG A 8 1.38 13.11 -3.53
CA ARG A 8 2.84 12.87 -3.40
C ARG A 8 3.18 12.08 -2.15
N ILE A 9 2.56 12.39 -1.02
CA ILE A 9 2.79 11.64 0.23
C ILE A 9 2.31 10.19 0.04
N CYS A 10 1.11 9.97 -0.47
CA CYS A 10 0.60 8.62 -0.76
C CYS A 10 1.50 7.87 -1.76
N ALA A 11 2.01 8.55 -2.79
CA ALA A 11 2.97 7.98 -3.73
C ALA A 11 4.25 7.50 -3.02
N THR A 12 4.84 8.35 -2.18
CA THR A 12 6.03 8.00 -1.40
C THR A 12 5.76 6.87 -0.43
N LEU A 13 4.61 6.89 0.26
CA LEU A 13 4.23 5.84 1.19
C LEU A 13 4.05 4.50 0.50
N HIS A 14 3.44 4.42 -0.69
CA HIS A 14 3.34 3.17 -1.46
C HIS A 14 4.70 2.59 -1.81
N ILE A 15 5.64 3.43 -2.26
CA ILE A 15 7.00 2.99 -2.58
C ILE A 15 7.71 2.48 -1.31
N LEU A 16 7.72 3.27 -0.23
CA LEU A 16 8.42 2.92 1.01
C LEU A 16 7.84 1.68 1.68
N MET A 17 6.51 1.61 1.79
CA MET A 17 5.80 0.49 2.39
C MET A 17 6.17 -0.83 1.72
N MET A 18 6.30 -0.83 0.40
CA MET A 18 6.40 -2.06 -0.38
C MET A 18 7.85 -2.46 -0.66
N VAL A 19 8.78 -1.50 -0.66
CA VAL A 19 10.20 -1.79 -0.46
C VAL A 19 10.42 -2.42 0.92
N GLY A 20 9.83 -1.86 1.97
CA GLY A 20 9.88 -2.43 3.32
C GLY A 20 9.29 -3.85 3.37
N LEU A 21 8.14 -4.05 2.73
CA LEU A 21 7.50 -5.35 2.60
C LEU A 21 8.40 -6.37 1.90
N TYR A 22 8.94 -6.01 0.74
CA TYR A 22 9.83 -6.87 -0.04
C TYR A 22 11.07 -7.26 0.77
N LEU A 23 11.74 -6.29 1.40
CA LEU A 23 12.90 -6.56 2.25
C LEU A 23 12.56 -7.46 3.43
N SER A 24 11.39 -7.29 4.05
CA SER A 24 10.96 -8.16 5.15
C SER A 24 10.66 -9.60 4.71
N ILE A 25 10.13 -9.79 3.49
CA ILE A 25 9.94 -11.12 2.89
C ILE A 25 11.29 -11.77 2.57
N MET A 26 12.19 -11.03 1.91
CA MET A 26 13.55 -11.53 1.60
C MET A 26 14.38 -11.82 2.85
N GLY A 27 14.15 -11.05 3.92
CA GLY A 27 14.77 -11.25 5.23
C GLY A 27 14.18 -12.41 6.04
N GLY A 28 13.18 -13.13 5.49
CA GLY A 28 12.55 -14.28 6.14
C GLY A 28 11.65 -13.93 7.32
N SER A 29 11.39 -12.66 7.61
CA SER A 29 10.65 -12.25 8.81
C SER A 29 9.14 -12.52 8.76
N TRP A 30 8.65 -13.05 7.64
CA TRP A 30 7.26 -13.47 7.43
C TRP A 30 7.11 -14.97 7.29
N LEU A 31 8.24 -15.68 7.26
CA LEU A 31 8.25 -17.13 7.13
C LEU A 31 8.27 -17.72 8.55
N PRO A 32 7.41 -18.71 8.84
CA PRO A 32 7.41 -19.38 10.12
C PRO A 32 8.69 -20.21 10.28
N ASP A 33 9.06 -20.46 11.53
CA ASP A 33 10.18 -21.35 11.85
C ASP A 33 9.99 -22.71 11.18
N GLY A 34 11.00 -23.14 10.41
CA GLY A 34 10.96 -24.41 9.67
C GLY A 34 10.34 -24.34 8.26
N ALA A 35 10.15 -23.14 7.70
CA ALA A 35 9.69 -22.98 6.32
C ALA A 35 10.55 -23.75 5.30
N SER A 36 9.90 -24.66 4.56
CA SER A 36 10.52 -25.36 3.41
C SER A 36 11.00 -24.42 2.29
N ALA A 37 11.87 -24.93 1.41
CA ALA A 37 12.34 -24.21 0.22
C ALA A 37 11.19 -23.75 -0.70
N ASN A 38 10.11 -24.52 -0.80
CA ASN A 38 8.94 -24.15 -1.61
C ASN A 38 8.18 -22.95 -1.01
N HIS A 39 8.10 -22.85 0.32
CA HIS A 39 7.48 -21.69 0.96
C HIS A 39 8.29 -20.43 0.70
N THR A 40 9.62 -20.54 0.78
CA THR A 40 10.54 -19.43 0.51
C THR A 40 10.39 -18.95 -0.93
N ALA A 41 10.44 -19.87 -1.92
CA ALA A 41 10.27 -19.53 -3.33
C ALA A 41 8.90 -18.88 -3.63
N THR A 42 7.83 -19.36 -2.99
CA THR A 42 6.48 -18.78 -3.13
C THR A 42 6.43 -17.36 -2.57
N ALA A 43 7.01 -17.15 -1.39
CA ALA A 43 7.10 -15.84 -0.75
C ALA A 43 7.91 -14.86 -1.60
N GLU A 44 9.02 -15.31 -2.22
CA GLU A 44 9.83 -14.48 -3.10
C GLU A 44 9.08 -13.99 -4.33
N ILE A 45 8.36 -14.89 -5.01
CA ILE A 45 7.52 -14.56 -6.18
C ILE A 45 6.44 -13.55 -5.77
N LEU A 46 5.77 -13.79 -4.65
CA LEU A 46 4.77 -12.87 -4.11
C LEU A 46 5.38 -11.50 -3.79
N GLY A 47 6.57 -11.47 -3.19
CA GLY A 47 7.31 -10.25 -2.88
C GLY A 47 7.62 -9.42 -4.12
N ILE A 48 8.09 -10.05 -5.20
CA ILE A 48 8.36 -9.37 -6.48
C ILE A 48 7.07 -8.82 -7.12
N MET A 49 5.99 -9.59 -7.08
CA MET A 49 4.69 -9.16 -7.60
C MET A 49 4.17 -7.94 -6.84
N ILE A 50 4.24 -7.96 -5.51
CA ILE A 50 3.82 -6.84 -4.66
C ILE A 50 4.70 -5.61 -4.93
N LEU A 51 6.02 -5.78 -5.02
CA LEU A 51 6.96 -4.69 -5.29
C LEU A 51 6.65 -3.98 -6.62
N SER A 52 6.48 -4.75 -7.70
CA SER A 52 6.19 -4.20 -9.03
C SER A 52 4.85 -3.47 -9.10
N HIS A 53 3.80 -4.04 -8.49
CA HIS A 53 2.49 -3.41 -8.41
C HIS A 53 2.53 -2.08 -7.66
N ALA A 54 3.18 -2.07 -6.50
CA ALA A 54 3.24 -0.90 -5.64
C ALA A 54 4.09 0.25 -6.19
N ILE A 55 5.21 -0.05 -6.83
CA ILE A 55 5.99 0.96 -7.55
C ILE A 55 5.12 1.57 -8.64
N GLY A 56 4.35 0.76 -9.38
CA GLY A 56 3.40 1.23 -10.37
C GLY A 56 2.36 2.20 -9.76
N VAL A 57 1.72 1.82 -8.66
CA VAL A 57 0.76 2.68 -7.95
C VAL A 57 1.41 3.97 -7.47
N GLY A 58 2.59 3.89 -6.85
CA GLY A 58 3.33 5.06 -6.40
C GLY A 58 3.66 6.04 -7.54
N VAL A 59 4.13 5.52 -8.67
CA VAL A 59 4.38 6.34 -9.88
C VAL A 59 3.08 6.98 -10.39
N ILE A 60 1.99 6.23 -10.48
CA ILE A 60 0.69 6.74 -10.93
C ILE A 60 0.20 7.88 -10.02
N LEU A 61 0.28 7.71 -8.70
CA LEU A 61 -0.11 8.76 -7.73
C LEU A 61 0.81 9.98 -7.82
N GLY A 62 2.11 9.76 -8.02
CA GLY A 62 3.09 10.82 -8.25
C GLY A 62 2.74 11.65 -9.49
N LEU A 63 2.42 10.99 -10.61
CA LEU A 63 1.96 11.65 -11.83
C LEU A 63 0.61 12.35 -11.63
N ALA A 64 -0.34 11.70 -10.95
CA ALA A 64 -1.64 12.28 -10.64
C ALA A 64 -1.54 13.52 -9.75
N SER A 65 -0.44 13.70 -9.00
CA SER A 65 -0.19 14.94 -8.26
C SER A 65 -0.02 16.18 -9.13
N THR A 66 0.14 16.02 -10.44
CA THR A 66 0.23 17.11 -11.44
C THR A 66 -1.12 17.51 -12.02
N LEU A 67 -2.19 16.78 -11.71
CA LEU A 67 -3.55 17.11 -12.14
C LEU A 67 -3.94 18.51 -11.64
N LYS A 68 -4.41 19.34 -12.56
CA LYS A 68 -4.91 20.69 -12.26
C LYS A 68 -6.41 20.71 -12.02
N ASP A 69 -7.12 19.73 -12.53
CA ASP A 69 -8.57 19.65 -12.43
C ASP A 69 -9.00 18.93 -11.15
N VAL A 70 -9.97 19.54 -10.48
CA VAL A 70 -10.44 19.08 -9.17
C VAL A 70 -11.24 17.79 -9.28
N ALA A 71 -11.96 17.58 -10.38
CA ALA A 71 -12.81 16.42 -10.60
C ALA A 71 -11.99 15.13 -10.74
N SER A 72 -10.95 15.11 -11.58
CA SER A 72 -10.07 13.96 -11.74
C SER A 72 -9.30 13.66 -10.47
N ALA A 73 -8.82 14.70 -9.77
CA ALA A 73 -8.15 14.52 -8.48
C ALA A 73 -9.07 13.84 -7.44
N ARG A 74 -10.39 14.13 -7.44
CA ARG A 74 -11.36 13.43 -6.57
C ARG A 74 -11.50 11.95 -6.94
N VAL A 75 -11.48 11.62 -8.22
CA VAL A 75 -11.58 10.23 -8.70
C VAL A 75 -10.33 9.45 -8.31
N VAL A 76 -9.15 10.03 -8.48
CA VAL A 76 -7.88 9.41 -8.06
C VAL A 76 -7.88 9.15 -6.55
N LEU A 77 -8.29 10.13 -5.74
CA LEU A 77 -8.38 9.95 -4.28
C LEU A 77 -9.39 8.86 -3.89
N LEU A 78 -10.52 8.74 -4.60
CA LEU A 78 -11.46 7.65 -4.36
C LEU A 78 -10.86 6.28 -4.72
N GLY A 79 -10.16 6.21 -5.84
CA GLY A 79 -9.43 5.01 -6.26
C GLY A 79 -8.42 4.58 -5.19
N GLU A 80 -7.65 5.54 -4.66
CA GLU A 80 -6.69 5.27 -3.59
C GLU A 80 -7.36 4.82 -2.28
N ILE A 81 -8.49 5.41 -1.89
CA ILE A 81 -9.25 4.96 -0.69
C ILE A 81 -9.70 3.52 -0.87
N ILE A 82 -10.28 3.18 -2.02
CA ILE A 82 -10.75 1.81 -2.31
C ILE A 82 -9.56 0.86 -2.31
N PHE A 83 -8.48 1.22 -2.98
CA PHE A 83 -7.28 0.41 -3.08
C PHE A 83 -6.66 0.13 -1.71
N ALA A 84 -6.43 1.17 -0.90
CA ALA A 84 -5.86 1.03 0.43
C ALA A 84 -6.79 0.25 1.38
N THR A 85 -8.12 0.36 1.21
CA THR A 85 -9.09 -0.45 1.97
C THR A 85 -8.98 -1.93 1.59
N CYS A 86 -8.90 -2.24 0.29
CA CYS A 86 -8.72 -3.60 -0.20
C CYS A 86 -7.38 -4.20 0.27
N MET A 87 -6.29 -3.42 0.24
CA MET A 87 -4.99 -3.84 0.75
C MET A 87 -5.05 -4.16 2.25
N LEU A 88 -5.66 -3.28 3.06
CA LEU A 88 -5.82 -3.50 4.49
C LEU A 88 -6.65 -4.76 4.75
N GLY A 89 -7.77 -4.92 4.02
CA GLY A 89 -8.61 -6.10 4.09
C GLY A 89 -7.85 -7.38 3.76
N ALA A 90 -7.10 -7.41 2.65
CA ALA A 90 -6.30 -8.56 2.24
C ALA A 90 -5.30 -8.98 3.34
N PHE A 91 -4.63 -8.02 3.97
CA PHE A 91 -3.71 -8.32 5.07
C PHE A 91 -4.41 -8.81 6.34
N ILE A 92 -5.57 -8.26 6.68
CA ILE A 92 -6.38 -8.76 7.81
C ILE A 92 -6.84 -10.19 7.54
N PHE A 93 -7.37 -10.46 6.34
CA PHE A 93 -7.80 -11.80 5.94
C PHE A 93 -6.64 -12.80 5.96
N ALA A 94 -5.45 -12.40 5.48
CA ALA A 94 -4.25 -13.25 5.53
C ALA A 94 -3.88 -13.63 6.98
N ASN A 95 -3.92 -12.67 7.92
CA ASN A 95 -3.66 -12.93 9.34
C ASN A 95 -4.71 -13.87 9.99
N LEU A 96 -5.97 -13.84 9.52
CA LEU A 96 -7.05 -14.64 10.11
C LEU A 96 -7.06 -16.11 9.64
N GLN A 97 -6.34 -16.44 8.57
CA GLN A 97 -6.38 -17.79 8.00
C GLN A 97 -5.48 -18.83 8.69
N ASP A 98 -4.93 -18.54 9.88
CA ASP A 98 -4.13 -19.47 10.70
C ASP A 98 -2.98 -20.15 9.93
N SER A 99 -2.59 -19.52 8.81
CA SER A 99 -1.70 -20.09 7.83
C SER A 99 -0.36 -19.40 7.98
N TRP A 100 0.67 -20.15 8.34
CA TRP A 100 2.10 -20.03 7.97
C TRP A 100 2.66 -18.61 7.70
N TYR A 101 2.14 -17.56 8.34
CA TYR A 101 2.30 -16.19 7.91
C TYR A 101 2.00 -15.25 9.08
N ASP A 102 3.04 -14.66 9.66
CA ASP A 102 2.92 -13.73 10.79
C ASP A 102 2.36 -12.34 10.38
N GLY A 103 1.92 -12.23 9.13
CA GLY A 103 1.33 -11.02 8.56
C GLY A 103 2.33 -9.88 8.35
N PRO A 104 1.86 -8.74 7.81
CA PRO A 104 2.72 -7.60 7.57
C PRO A 104 3.28 -6.96 8.84
N PRO A 105 4.53 -6.45 8.80
CA PRO A 105 5.10 -5.66 9.86
C PRO A 105 4.19 -4.49 10.22
N ILE A 106 4.06 -4.21 11.52
CA ILE A 106 3.25 -3.10 12.04
C ILE A 106 3.50 -1.77 11.30
N PRO A 107 4.74 -1.38 10.95
CA PRO A 107 4.98 -0.15 10.19
C PRO A 107 4.27 -0.10 8.82
N VAL A 108 4.14 -1.24 8.14
CA VAL A 108 3.44 -1.36 6.86
C VAL A 108 1.95 -1.09 7.06
N LEU A 109 1.34 -1.74 8.05
CA LEU A 109 -0.07 -1.52 8.39
C LEU A 109 -0.34 -0.05 8.74
N ALA A 110 0.54 0.57 9.52
CA ALA A 110 0.44 1.98 9.87
C ALA A 110 0.48 2.89 8.63
N MET A 111 1.36 2.59 7.65
CA MET A 111 1.44 3.35 6.40
C MET A 111 0.15 3.25 5.57
N ILE A 112 -0.49 2.08 5.49
CA ILE A 112 -1.79 1.91 4.81
C ILE A 112 -2.86 2.77 5.48
N VAL A 113 -2.93 2.74 6.81
CA VAL A 113 -3.88 3.55 7.58
C VAL A 113 -3.63 5.04 7.34
N VAL A 114 -2.37 5.48 7.29
CA VAL A 114 -2.03 6.87 6.97
C VAL A 114 -2.47 7.23 5.54
N CYS A 115 -2.24 6.37 4.54
CA CYS A 115 -2.75 6.57 3.18
C CYS A 115 -4.27 6.72 3.15
N LEU A 116 -5.00 5.86 3.85
CA LEU A 116 -6.46 5.94 3.97
C LEU A 116 -6.93 7.26 4.56
N LEU A 117 -6.33 7.68 5.67
CA LEU A 117 -6.69 8.92 6.35
C LEU A 117 -6.39 10.14 5.48
N LEU A 118 -5.21 10.19 4.86
CA LEU A 118 -4.80 11.29 4.00
C LEU A 118 -5.67 11.40 2.75
N SER A 119 -5.98 10.28 2.09
CA SER A 119 -6.81 10.25 0.89
C SER A 119 -8.26 10.61 1.19
N THR A 120 -8.79 10.13 2.32
CA THR A 120 -10.12 10.51 2.81
C THR A 120 -10.19 12.00 3.16
N TYR A 121 -9.21 12.51 3.90
CA TYR A 121 -9.08 13.93 4.19
C TYR A 121 -9.03 14.77 2.92
N GLY A 122 -8.20 14.37 1.96
CA GLY A 122 -8.10 15.00 0.65
C GLY A 122 -9.44 15.06 -0.04
N ARG A 123 -10.14 13.93 -0.13
CA ARG A 123 -11.44 13.85 -0.80
C ARG A 123 -12.49 14.75 -0.15
N LEU A 124 -12.62 14.70 1.18
CA LEU A 124 -13.60 15.50 1.94
C LEU A 124 -13.30 17.00 1.87
N LYS A 125 -12.03 17.39 1.93
CA LYS A 125 -11.63 18.79 1.81
C LYS A 125 -12.04 19.37 0.47
N VAL A 126 -11.89 18.60 -0.59
CA VAL A 126 -12.26 19.04 -1.92
C VAL A 126 -13.78 19.16 -2.06
N THR A 127 -14.57 18.29 -1.43
CA THR A 127 -16.04 18.41 -1.42
C THR A 127 -16.56 19.72 -0.79
N ARG A 128 -15.76 20.36 0.07
CA ARG A 128 -16.11 21.63 0.73
C ARG A 128 -15.69 22.89 -0.03
N MET A 129 -14.96 22.73 -1.14
CA MET A 129 -14.55 23.80 -2.07
C MET A 129 -15.45 23.78 -3.30
#